data_AF-A0A6J8BHK1-F1
#
_entry.id   AF-A0A6J8BHK1-F1
#
_cell.length_a   1.000
_cell.length_b   1.000
_cell.length_c   1.000
_cell.angle_alpha   90.00
_cell.angle_beta   90.00
_cell.angle_gamma   90.00
#
_symmetry.space_group_name_H-M   'P 1'
#
loop_
_entity.id
_entity.type
_entity.pdbx_description
1 polymer ?
#
loop_
_entity_poly.entity_id
_entity_poly.type
_entity_poly.pdbx_seq_one_letter_code
_entity_poly.pdbx_strand_id
1 'polypeptide(L)'
;MPIRSNGNNKEYVIVRSNGYMTWFPAKELQTSCAVDVSKYPFDTQACKIRMEAWYHDNKSFVLNTNGSGIEISEVHFVENGEWDILNLSAYPFQYQEYGDNSSAYSCIHYTLILKRRSSYHLITTAFPFVILMALNLLVIVIPTECGEKLGFCMSQFLTMIVFLTLIAQNMPSSSFTI
;
A
#
# COMPACT_ATOMS: atom_id res chain seq x y z
N MET A 1 2.56 18.32 -31.15
CA MET A 1 2.03 19.62 -30.64
C MET A 1 2.01 19.52 -29.12
N PRO A 2 2.62 20.44 -28.36
CA PRO A 2 2.65 20.33 -26.89
C PRO A 2 1.27 20.65 -26.31
N ILE A 3 0.72 19.76 -25.50
CA ILE A 3 -0.47 20.03 -24.69
C ILE A 3 0.00 20.77 -23.44
N ARG A 4 -0.51 21.99 -23.24
CA ARG A 4 -0.11 22.85 -22.11
C ARG A 4 -0.74 22.32 -20.83
N SER A 5 0.01 21.50 -20.09
CA SER A 5 -0.27 21.16 -18.70
C SER A 5 -0.03 22.40 -17.82
N ASN A 6 -0.83 22.61 -16.78
CA ASN A 6 -0.81 23.79 -15.91
C ASN A 6 0.36 23.76 -14.89
N GLY A 7 1.56 23.45 -15.38
CA GLY A 7 2.81 23.41 -14.64
C GLY A 7 3.98 23.48 -15.63
N ASN A 8 5.17 23.87 -15.17
CA ASN A 8 6.36 24.11 -16.01
C ASN A 8 6.88 22.88 -16.79
N ASN A 9 6.19 21.73 -16.77
CA ASN A 9 6.56 20.54 -17.53
C ASN A 9 5.85 20.53 -18.89
N LYS A 10 6.64 20.72 -19.95
CA LYS A 10 6.19 20.54 -21.33
C LYS A 10 6.08 19.03 -21.61
N GLU A 11 4.87 18.54 -21.75
CA GLU A 11 4.61 17.17 -22.19
C GLU A 11 4.60 17.11 -23.72
N TYR A 12 5.29 16.11 -24.28
CA TYR A 12 5.36 15.89 -25.72
C TYR A 12 4.38 14.82 -26.13
N VAL A 13 3.73 15.05 -27.28
CA VAL A 13 2.80 14.11 -27.89
C VAL A 13 3.31 13.78 -29.28
N ILE A 14 3.43 12.48 -29.56
CA ILE A 14 3.89 11.97 -30.84
C ILE A 14 2.66 11.80 -31.75
N VAL A 15 2.68 12.47 -32.89
CA VAL A 15 1.60 12.40 -33.88
C VAL A 15 2.14 11.70 -35.13
N ARG A 16 1.47 10.64 -35.57
CA ARG A 16 1.79 9.91 -36.80
C ARG A 16 0.95 10.44 -37.97
N SER A 17 1.44 10.27 -39.20
CA SER A 17 0.76 10.73 -40.42
C SER A 17 -0.61 10.08 -40.65
N ASN A 18 -0.85 8.91 -40.05
CA ASN A 18 -2.14 8.20 -40.10
C ASN A 18 -3.14 8.67 -39.02
N GLY A 19 -2.87 9.79 -38.34
CA GLY A 19 -3.75 10.37 -37.32
C GLY A 19 -3.65 9.73 -35.93
N TYR A 20 -2.83 8.70 -35.75
CA TYR A 20 -2.61 8.11 -34.42
C TYR A 20 -1.73 9.03 -33.57
N MET A 21 -2.16 9.20 -32.33
CA MET A 21 -1.52 10.04 -31.34
C MET A 21 -1.05 9.18 -30.16
N THR A 22 0.20 9.35 -29.74
CA THR A 22 0.77 8.63 -28.60
C THR A 22 1.30 9.63 -27.58
N TRP A 23 0.92 9.42 -26.32
CA TRP A 23 1.26 10.28 -25.19
C TRP A 23 1.67 9.42 -24.00
N PHE A 24 2.80 9.76 -23.39
CA PHE A 24 3.38 9.04 -22.24
C PHE A 24 3.62 10.03 -21.09
N PRO A 25 2.63 10.30 -20.24
CA PRO A 25 2.82 11.16 -19.08
C PRO A 25 3.55 10.42 -17.97
N ALA A 26 4.61 11.03 -17.44
CA ALA A 26 5.22 10.59 -16.19
C ALA A 26 4.55 11.34 -15.03
N LYS A 27 3.70 10.64 -14.26
CA LYS A 27 2.98 11.21 -13.11
C LYS A 27 3.07 10.31 -11.90
N GLU A 28 3.22 10.93 -10.74
CA GLU A 28 3.07 10.27 -9.46
C GLU A 28 1.58 10.17 -9.11
N LEU A 29 1.13 8.98 -8.73
CA LEU A 29 -0.26 8.72 -8.34
C LEU A 29 -0.28 8.30 -6.87
N GLN A 30 -1.00 9.07 -6.06
CA GLN A 30 -1.28 8.69 -4.68
C GLN A 30 -2.65 8.04 -4.62
N THR A 31 -2.71 6.79 -4.15
CA THR A 31 -3.93 5.99 -4.09
C THR A 31 -4.08 5.35 -2.71
N SER A 32 -5.31 5.23 -2.24
CA SER A 32 -5.63 4.57 -0.98
C SER A 32 -6.31 3.22 -1.23
N CYS A 33 -5.84 2.16 -0.57
CA CYS A 33 -6.47 0.85 -0.56
C CYS A 33 -6.70 0.36 0.87
N ALA A 34 -7.69 -0.53 1.04
CA ALA A 34 -7.89 -1.23 2.29
C ALA A 34 -6.77 -2.27 2.49
N VAL A 35 -6.25 -2.37 3.72
CA VAL A 35 -5.15 -3.23 4.10
C VAL A 35 -5.67 -4.27 5.10
N ASP A 36 -5.39 -5.54 4.87
CA ASP A 36 -5.72 -6.64 5.79
C ASP A 36 -4.48 -7.05 6.60
N VAL A 37 -4.52 -6.81 7.92
CA VAL A 37 -3.40 -7.07 8.84
C VAL A 37 -3.52 -8.39 9.60
N SER A 38 -4.49 -9.24 9.28
CA SER A 38 -4.76 -10.50 10.00
C SER A 38 -3.55 -11.45 10.10
N LYS A 39 -2.70 -11.47 9.07
CA LYS A 39 -1.50 -12.32 8.99
C LYS A 39 -0.19 -11.55 9.11
N TYR A 40 -0.22 -10.33 9.65
CA TYR A 40 0.98 -9.53 9.83
C TYR A 40 2.06 -10.30 10.64
N PRO A 41 3.36 -10.25 10.27
CA PRO A 41 3.97 -9.53 9.14
C PRO A 41 4.07 -10.36 7.83
N PHE A 42 3.44 -11.54 7.77
CA PHE A 42 3.41 -12.42 6.59
C PHE A 42 2.15 -12.17 5.75
N ASP A 43 1.79 -10.90 5.58
CA ASP A 43 0.61 -10.47 4.88
C ASP A 43 0.85 -10.32 3.38
N THR A 44 -0.23 -10.47 2.61
CA THR A 44 -0.29 -10.18 1.18
C THR A 44 -1.46 -9.23 0.96
N GLN A 45 -1.20 -8.11 0.31
CA GLN A 45 -2.15 -7.04 0.10
C GLN A 45 -2.58 -6.99 -1.36
N ALA A 46 -3.87 -6.76 -1.60
CA ALA A 46 -4.43 -6.60 -2.93
C ALA A 46 -5.04 -5.21 -3.07
N CYS A 47 -4.31 -4.30 -3.72
CA CYS A 47 -4.73 -2.92 -3.94
C CYS A 47 -5.32 -2.76 -5.33
N LYS A 48 -6.53 -2.21 -5.40
CA LYS A 48 -7.25 -1.96 -6.65
C LYS A 48 -7.27 -0.46 -6.93
N ILE A 49 -6.74 -0.05 -8.06
CA ILE A 49 -6.74 1.33 -8.53
C ILE A 49 -7.72 1.43 -9.70
N ARG A 50 -8.65 2.37 -9.64
CA ARG A 50 -9.61 2.63 -10.72
C ARG A 50 -9.16 3.89 -11.46
N MET A 51 -9.03 3.80 -12.79
CA MET A 51 -8.87 4.96 -13.66
C MET A 51 -10.09 5.10 -14.56
N GLU A 52 -10.66 6.30 -14.64
CA GLU A 52 -11.89 6.56 -15.38
C GLU A 52 -11.88 7.95 -16.03
N ALA A 53 -12.65 8.10 -17.10
CA ALA A 53 -12.85 9.37 -17.78
C ALA A 53 -14.11 10.06 -17.24
N TRP A 54 -13.94 10.98 -16.29
CA TRP A 54 -15.01 11.63 -15.51
C TRP A 54 -16.11 12.34 -16.33
N TYR A 55 -15.85 12.73 -17.58
CA TYR A 55 -16.77 13.52 -18.41
C TYR A 55 -17.30 12.80 -19.65
N HIS A 56 -16.99 11.52 -19.83
CA HIS A 56 -17.37 10.79 -21.04
C HIS A 56 -18.06 9.47 -20.73
N ASP A 57 -19.25 9.30 -21.30
CA ASP A 57 -19.95 8.01 -21.29
C ASP A 57 -19.22 6.99 -22.17
N ASN A 58 -19.43 5.71 -21.88
CA ASN A 58 -18.87 4.58 -22.61
C ASN A 58 -19.19 4.56 -24.11
N LYS A 59 -20.22 5.29 -24.57
CA LYS A 59 -20.56 5.44 -26.00
C LYS A 59 -19.63 6.41 -26.73
N SER A 60 -19.13 7.41 -26.01
CA SER A 60 -18.29 8.47 -26.58
C SER A 60 -16.79 8.17 -26.40
N PHE A 61 -16.43 7.49 -25.32
CA PHE A 61 -15.05 7.21 -24.96
C PHE A 61 -14.93 5.82 -24.34
N VAL A 62 -14.07 4.99 -24.94
CA VAL A 62 -13.80 3.64 -24.46
C VAL A 62 -12.33 3.53 -24.10
N LEU A 63 -12.06 3.24 -22.83
CA LEU A 63 -10.74 2.89 -22.36
C LEU A 63 -10.52 1.40 -22.60
N ASN A 64 -9.40 1.07 -23.24
CA ASN A 64 -9.01 -0.31 -23.48
C ASN A 64 -7.53 -0.51 -23.12
N THR A 65 -7.19 -1.72 -22.69
CA THR A 65 -5.81 -2.11 -22.38
C THR A 65 -5.26 -3.00 -23.51
N ASN A 66 -4.00 -2.78 -23.89
CA ASN A 66 -3.30 -3.74 -24.74
C ASN A 66 -2.79 -4.88 -23.84
N GLY A 67 -3.37 -6.07 -23.96
CA GLY A 67 -2.96 -7.24 -23.17
C GLY A 67 -3.28 -7.10 -21.68
N SER A 68 -2.33 -7.48 -20.81
CA SER A 68 -2.43 -7.35 -19.34
C SER A 68 -2.39 -5.89 -18.86
N GLY A 69 -2.15 -4.94 -19.76
CA GLY A 69 -2.25 -3.49 -19.53
C GLY A 69 -1.21 -2.88 -18.59
N ILE A 70 -0.26 -3.66 -18.08
CA ILE A 70 0.86 -3.17 -17.27
C ILE A 70 2.14 -3.86 -17.71
N GLU A 71 3.11 -3.07 -18.15
CA GLU A 71 4.47 -3.52 -18.45
C GLU A 71 5.42 -2.86 -17.45
N ILE A 72 6.10 -3.66 -16.63
CA ILE A 72 7.17 -3.17 -15.76
C ILE A 72 8.44 -3.10 -16.60
N SER A 73 8.96 -1.90 -16.81
CA SER A 73 10.26 -1.76 -17.45
C SER A 73 11.35 -2.23 -16.51
N GLU A 74 12.06 -3.31 -16.85
CA GLU A 74 13.21 -3.81 -16.10
C GLU A 74 14.33 -2.76 -15.93
N VAL A 75 14.40 -1.79 -16.84
CA VAL A 75 15.41 -0.72 -16.85
C VAL A 75 15.06 0.42 -15.89
N HIS A 76 13.78 0.65 -15.62
CA HIS A 76 13.31 1.77 -14.79
C HIS A 76 12.70 1.34 -13.46
N PHE A 77 12.53 0.04 -13.25
CA PHE A 77 12.03 -0.50 -12.00
C PHE A 77 13.14 -0.53 -10.95
N VAL A 78 12.87 0.12 -9.82
CA VAL A 78 13.72 0.05 -8.63
C VAL A 78 13.00 -0.83 -7.61
N GLU A 79 13.65 -1.91 -7.19
CA GLU A 79 13.09 -2.82 -6.19
C GLU A 79 12.83 -2.09 -4.87
N ASN A 80 11.66 -2.35 -4.28
CA ASN A 80 11.33 -1.84 -2.96
C ASN A 80 11.91 -2.77 -1.89
N GLY A 81 12.51 -2.20 -0.84
CA GLY A 81 13.08 -2.94 0.28
C GLY A 81 12.05 -3.55 1.24
N GLU A 82 10.79 -3.07 1.18
CA GLU A 82 9.72 -3.51 2.08
C GLU A 82 8.68 -4.44 1.42
N TRP A 83 8.45 -4.28 0.11
CA TRP A 83 7.36 -4.95 -0.61
C TRP A 83 7.86 -5.64 -1.87
N ASP A 84 7.47 -6.90 -2.02
CA ASP A 84 7.61 -7.66 -3.25
C ASP A 84 6.33 -7.57 -4.07
N ILE A 85 6.46 -7.30 -5.37
CA ILE A 85 5.32 -7.29 -6.28
C ILE A 85 5.11 -8.72 -6.79
N LEU A 86 3.99 -9.34 -6.42
CA LEU A 86 3.65 -10.70 -6.86
C LEU A 86 2.92 -10.71 -8.19
N ASN A 87 1.98 -9.78 -8.38
CA ASN A 87 1.16 -9.73 -9.58
C ASN A 87 0.68 -8.30 -9.86
N LEU A 88 0.59 -7.98 -11.15
CA LEU A 88 0.12 -6.73 -11.70
C LEU A 88 -0.77 -7.07 -12.88
N SER A 89 -2.05 -6.71 -12.79
CA SER A 89 -3.00 -6.94 -13.87
C SER A 89 -3.89 -5.74 -14.06
N ALA A 90 -4.13 -5.35 -15.30
CA ALA A 90 -5.14 -4.37 -15.67
C ALA A 90 -6.20 -5.01 -16.55
N TYR A 91 -7.46 -4.68 -16.30
CA TYR A 91 -8.57 -5.10 -17.15
C TYR A 91 -9.58 -3.96 -17.32
N PRO A 92 -10.18 -3.85 -18.52
CA PRO A 92 -11.25 -2.90 -18.76
C PRO A 92 -12.51 -3.32 -17.98
N PHE A 93 -13.21 -2.35 -17.43
CA PHE A 93 -14.43 -2.54 -16.67
C PHE A 93 -15.41 -1.41 -16.95
N GLN A 94 -16.70 -1.70 -16.87
CA GLN A 94 -17.74 -0.70 -17.00
C GLN A 94 -18.35 -0.43 -15.63
N TYR A 95 -18.20 0.80 -15.16
CA TYR A 95 -18.80 1.22 -13.91
C TYR A 95 -20.15 1.88 -14.18
N GLN A 96 -21.15 1.47 -13.40
CA GLN A 96 -22.46 2.10 -13.38
C GLN A 96 -22.66 2.73 -12.01
N GLU A 97 -23.01 4.01 -11.98
CA GLU A 97 -23.29 4.69 -10.73
C GLU A 97 -24.60 4.19 -10.12
N TYR A 98 -24.60 3.99 -8.80
CA TYR A 98 -25.77 3.49 -8.10
C TYR A 98 -26.86 4.57 -8.05
N GLY A 99 -27.90 4.43 -8.89
CA GLY A 99 -29.03 5.35 -8.95
C GLY A 99 -29.23 6.02 -10.31
N ASP A 100 -28.24 5.96 -11.21
CA ASP A 100 -28.39 6.39 -12.59
C ASP A 100 -28.35 5.18 -13.53
N ASN A 101 -29.48 4.91 -14.19
CA ASN A 101 -29.62 3.79 -15.12
C ASN A 101 -29.18 4.14 -16.54
N SER A 102 -28.77 5.39 -16.81
CA SER A 102 -28.65 5.90 -18.17
C SER A 102 -27.23 6.01 -18.72
N SER A 103 -26.22 6.22 -17.86
CA SER A 103 -24.82 6.39 -18.26
C SER A 103 -23.91 5.35 -17.58
N ALA A 104 -23.23 4.54 -18.40
CA ALA A 104 -22.14 3.68 -17.93
C ALA A 104 -20.81 4.33 -18.31
N TYR A 105 -19.87 4.37 -17.37
CA TYR A 105 -18.54 4.93 -17.57
C TYR A 105 -17.55 3.81 -17.91
N SER A 106 -16.67 4.08 -18.88
CA SER A 106 -15.57 3.18 -19.18
C SER A 106 -14.42 3.44 -18.21
N CYS A 107 -14.00 2.39 -17.50
CA CYS A 107 -12.94 2.45 -16.51
C CYS A 107 -11.90 1.34 -16.76
N ILE A 108 -10.68 1.53 -16.26
CA ILE A 108 -9.67 0.46 -16.18
C ILE A 108 -9.40 0.19 -14.71
N HIS A 109 -9.46 -1.09 -14.32
CA HIS A 109 -9.10 -1.55 -13.00
C HIS A 109 -7.69 -2.15 -13.02
N TYR A 110 -6.77 -1.50 -12.31
CA TYR A 110 -5.44 -2.01 -12.03
C TYR A 110 -5.47 -2.73 -10.69
N THR A 111 -4.98 -3.97 -10.67
CA THR A 111 -4.85 -4.77 -9.45
C THR A 111 -3.37 -5.03 -9.19
N LEU A 112 -2.92 -4.58 -8.04
CA LEU A 112 -1.56 -4.70 -7.54
C LEU A 112 -1.58 -5.67 -6.34
N ILE A 113 -0.91 -6.81 -6.49
CA ILE A 113 -0.74 -7.79 -5.41
C ILE A 113 0.67 -7.63 -4.86
N LEU A 114 0.76 -7.16 -3.61
CA LEU A 114 2.00 -6.90 -2.90
C LEU A 114 2.18 -7.88 -1.74
N LYS A 115 3.40 -8.36 -1.52
CA LYS A 115 3.78 -9.18 -0.38
C LYS A 115 4.80 -8.46 0.48
N ARG A 116 4.61 -8.42 1.79
CA ARG A 116 5.54 -7.77 2.70
C ARG A 116 6.79 -8.62 2.93
N ARG A 117 7.97 -7.98 2.95
CA ARG A 117 9.22 -8.59 3.41
C ARG A 117 9.25 -8.59 4.94
N SER A 118 8.94 -9.74 5.54
CA SER A 118 8.71 -9.88 6.98
C SER A 118 9.98 -9.95 7.84
N SER A 119 11.15 -10.23 7.25
CA SER A 119 12.40 -10.48 7.99
C SER A 119 12.78 -9.35 8.95
N TYR A 120 12.75 -8.11 8.47
CA TYR A 120 13.04 -6.94 9.28
C TYR A 120 12.03 -6.76 10.42
N HIS A 121 10.73 -6.85 10.11
CA HIS A 121 9.64 -6.70 11.06
C HIS A 121 9.68 -7.77 12.17
N LEU A 122 10.05 -9.01 11.83
CA LEU A 122 10.24 -10.07 12.81
C LEU A 122 11.36 -9.73 13.78
N ILE A 123 12.51 -9.25 13.30
CA ILE A 123 13.63 -8.88 14.17
C ILE A 123 13.22 -7.71 15.07
N THR A 124 12.63 -6.66 14.51
CA THR A 124 12.29 -5.45 15.29
C THR A 124 11.15 -5.65 16.27
N THR A 125 10.22 -6.57 16.01
CA THR A 125 9.07 -6.83 16.90
C THR A 125 9.30 -8.01 17.86
N ALA A 126 9.90 -9.12 17.40
CA ALA A 126 10.09 -10.29 18.25
C ALA A 126 11.24 -10.12 19.25
N PHE A 127 12.35 -9.49 18.83
CA PHE A 127 13.52 -9.28 19.70
C PHE A 127 13.19 -8.54 21.02
N PRO A 128 12.54 -7.36 21.00
CA PRO A 128 12.18 -6.67 22.24
C PRO A 128 11.18 -7.48 23.09
N PHE A 129 10.28 -8.24 22.48
CA PHE A 129 9.35 -9.11 23.23
C PHE A 129 10.09 -10.23 23.98
N VAL A 130 11.09 -10.85 23.36
CA VAL A 130 11.95 -11.86 24.00
C VAL A 130 12.73 -11.26 25.17
N ILE A 131 13.26 -10.04 25.00
CA ILE A 131 13.94 -9.32 26.10
C ILE A 131 12.97 -9.05 27.25
N LEU A 132 11.76 -8.54 26.96
CA LEU A 132 10.75 -8.29 27.98
C LEU A 132 10.36 -9.59 28.71
N MET A 133 10.22 -10.71 28.00
CA MET A 133 9.96 -12.01 28.63
C MET A 133 11.11 -12.47 29.55
N ALA A 134 12.37 -12.28 29.14
CA ALA A 134 13.52 -12.59 29.98
C ALA A 134 13.58 -11.69 31.24
N LEU A 135 13.28 -10.39 31.10
CA LEU A 135 13.23 -9.45 32.21
C LEU A 135 12.12 -9.80 33.23
N ASN A 136 10.99 -10.34 32.77
CA ASN A 136 9.94 -10.84 33.67
C ASN A 136 10.42 -12.00 34.56
N LEU A 137 11.25 -12.91 34.05
CA LEU A 137 11.83 -13.98 34.86
C LEU A 137 12.81 -13.43 35.92
N LEU A 138 13.56 -12.37 35.57
CA LEU A 138 14.51 -11.72 36.47
C LEU A 138 13.83 -11.09 37.69
N VAL A 139 12.58 -10.61 37.56
CA VAL A 139 11.76 -10.11 38.70
C VAL A 139 11.60 -11.15 39.82
N ILE A 140 11.50 -12.42 39.44
CA ILE A 140 11.27 -13.52 40.39
C ILE A 140 12.55 -13.79 41.20
N VAL A 141 13.72 -13.59 40.58
CA VAL A 141 15.03 -13.84 41.19
C VAL A 141 15.45 -12.72 42.15
N ILE A 142 14.97 -11.49 41.94
CA ILE A 142 15.31 -10.36 42.82
C ILE A 142 14.68 -10.54 44.20
N PRO A 143 15.49 -10.62 45.27
CA PRO A 143 14.99 -10.71 46.64
C PRO A 143 14.27 -9.42 47.03
N THR A 144 13.18 -9.55 47.77
CA THR A 144 12.33 -8.43 48.21
C THR A 144 13.01 -7.49 49.21
N GLU A 145 14.13 -7.91 49.78
CA GLU A 145 14.86 -7.14 50.80
C GLU A 145 15.61 -5.93 50.23
N CYS A 146 15.85 -5.90 48.91
CA CYS A 146 16.54 -4.79 48.26
C CYS A 146 15.66 -3.55 48.05
N GLY A 147 14.34 -3.61 48.25
CA GLY A 147 13.40 -2.48 48.04
C GLY A 147 13.16 -2.08 46.57
N GLU A 148 14.07 -2.43 45.66
CA GLU A 148 14.05 -2.05 44.24
C GLU A 148 13.07 -2.86 43.36
N LYS A 149 12.47 -3.92 43.90
CA LYS A 149 11.58 -4.83 43.15
C LYS A 149 10.36 -4.11 42.55
N LEU A 150 9.77 -3.18 43.31
CA LEU A 150 8.63 -2.39 42.85
C LEU A 150 9.03 -1.43 41.72
N GLY A 151 10.19 -0.78 41.82
CA GLY A 151 10.72 0.12 40.80
C GLY A 151 10.95 -0.60 39.47
N PHE A 152 11.53 -1.80 39.53
CA PHE A 152 11.72 -2.64 38.35
C PHE A 152 10.37 -2.99 37.68
N CYS A 153 9.38 -3.45 38.45
CA CYS A 153 8.05 -3.78 37.91
C CYS A 153 7.36 -2.59 37.23
N MET A 154 7.46 -1.39 37.80
CA MET A 154 6.88 -0.18 37.20
C MET A 154 7.58 0.19 35.88
N SER A 155 8.91 0.07 35.82
CA SER A 155 9.67 0.33 34.59
C SER A 155 9.35 -0.69 33.48
N GLN A 156 9.15 -1.97 33.84
CA GLN A 156 8.74 -3.03 32.93
C GLN A 156 7.34 -2.78 32.36
N PHE A 157 6.41 -2.32 33.20
CA PHE A 157 5.06 -1.97 32.75
C PHE A 157 5.07 -0.77 31.79
N LEU A 158 5.85 0.27 32.12
CA LEU A 158 5.98 1.45 31.26
C LEU A 158 6.59 1.10 29.90
N THR A 159 7.67 0.30 29.88
CA THR A 159 8.31 -0.12 28.63
C THR A 159 7.39 -0.98 27.77
N MET A 160 6.58 -1.85 28.37
CA MET A 160 5.55 -2.60 27.66
C MET A 160 4.52 -1.68 27.00
N ILE A 161 4.01 -0.67 27.71
CA ILE A 161 3.05 0.30 27.15
C ILE A 161 3.66 1.08 25.99
N VAL A 162 4.89 1.57 26.14
CA VAL A 162 5.59 2.32 25.09
C VAL A 162 5.77 1.44 23.85
N PHE A 163 6.18 0.18 24.05
CA PHE A 163 6.36 -0.76 22.95
C PHE A 163 5.05 -1.07 22.22
N LEU A 164 3.97 -1.32 22.96
CA LEU A 164 2.64 -1.54 22.37
C LEU A 164 2.14 -0.32 21.61
N THR A 165 2.41 0.88 22.12
CA THR A 165 2.03 2.13 21.46
C THR A 165 2.78 2.32 20.15
N LEU A 166 4.08 2.01 20.12
CA LEU A 166 4.90 2.06 18.90
C LEU A 166 4.39 1.07 17.84
N ILE A 167 4.02 -0.15 18.25
CA ILE A 167 3.42 -1.12 17.32
C ILE A 167 2.08 -0.60 16.79
N ALA A 168 1.22 -0.10 17.67
CA ALA A 168 -0.10 0.40 17.31
C ALA A 168 -0.03 1.61 16.35
N GLN A 169 1.02 2.44 16.43
CA GLN A 169 1.24 3.56 15.51
C GLN A 169 1.74 3.11 14.13
N ASN A 170 2.50 2.01 14.07
CA ASN A 170 3.04 1.48 12.81
C ASN A 170 2.02 0.61 12.07
N MET A 171 1.06 0.02 12.78
CA MET A 171 -0.06 -0.68 12.15
C MET A 171 -1.13 0.34 11.72
N PRO A 172 -1.66 0.23 10.49
CA PRO A 172 -2.80 1.05 10.12
C PRO A 172 -3.97 0.78 11.06
N SER A 173 -4.66 1.82 11.50
CA SER A 173 -5.87 1.73 12.32
C SER A 173 -7.05 1.24 11.47
N SER A 174 -7.00 -0.03 11.06
CA SER A 174 -8.11 -0.69 10.37
C SER A 174 -9.06 -1.31 11.40
N SER A 175 -10.23 -0.70 11.60
CA SER A 175 -11.34 -1.28 12.39
C SER A 175 -12.03 -2.46 11.68
N PHE A 176 -11.58 -2.82 10.47
CA PHE A 176 -12.09 -3.95 9.71
C PHE A 176 -11.27 -5.21 10.03
N THR A 177 -11.58 -5.82 11.16
CA THR A 177 -11.39 -7.26 11.36
C THR A 177 -12.74 -7.92 11.08
N ILE A 178 -12.81 -8.76 10.04
CA ILE A 178 -13.96 -9.65 9.82
C ILE A 178 -13.97 -10.72 10.92
#